data_AF-A0A2V8E4V5-F1
#
_entry.id   AF-A0A2V8E4V5-F1
#
_cell.length_a   1.000
_cell.length_b   1.000
_cell.length_c   1.000
_cell.angle_alpha   90.00
_cell.angle_beta   90.00
_cell.angle_gamma   90.00
#
_symmetry.space_group_name_H-M   'P 1'
#
loop_
_entity.id
_entity.type
_entity.pdbx_description
1 polymer ?
#
loop_
_entity_poly.entity_id
_entity_poly.type
_entity_poly.pdbx_seq_one_letter_code
_entity_poly.pdbx_strand_id
1 'polypeptide(L)'
;RALNWNRPFADRPGDAQLVGVSGISGMGGEELGTLLRPIATPLVMSGFEPDVADTLAGAFRDQGFIPTGGSTAGLHAGEMPYEGPLKPGDAIGVMFVNGDLQFGGTGTVTHIDGDRVYAFGHQMYNLGPTEFPMTRAYVYTVLPSLFSSMKLSTTGDVIGTFLQDRATAIAGRLGPGPHMVPITVTLESDRGPARTFHFGVVNDQMFTPLMTYASLLTTLGSYERQFGAATFNVRGTAKLKQREAVAFDNVFSGESPSVGAAAYVVAPITALMGNDYEKVEVDALDVTIKSSEQPRTAILERVWLDDPRPRAGHAVPLKVLLRTYRGDELVRTLPIEIPANASGPLSLMVSDGSRLAQFEQREARPQQPRSVPQMIRALNKARRNDTLYVKLLGTEPGAVVNGELLSSLPPSVLGVLEADRNGGSFNPLRSATLGEWELRTEHAVNGSRTLTFTVSQN
;
A
#
# COMPACT_ATOMS: atom_id res chain seq x y z
N ARG A 1 5.37 18.10 -2.49
CA ARG A 1 6.28 19.15 -1.92
C ARG A 1 6.26 18.92 -0.41
N ALA A 2 7.38 18.51 0.19
CA ALA A 2 7.44 18.27 1.63
C ALA A 2 7.01 19.54 2.38
N LEU A 3 6.15 19.37 3.40
CA LEU A 3 5.87 20.42 4.36
C LEU A 3 7.21 20.80 5.00
N ASN A 4 7.64 22.04 4.82
CA ASN A 4 8.94 22.54 5.26
C ASN A 4 8.91 22.79 6.78
N TRP A 5 8.56 21.78 7.57
CA TRP A 5 8.29 21.88 8.99
C TRP A 5 9.50 22.42 9.78
N ASN A 6 10.70 22.05 9.37
CA ASN A 6 11.94 22.48 10.02
C ASN A 6 12.44 23.86 9.53
N ARG A 7 11.59 24.64 8.85
CA ARG A 7 11.92 26.01 8.48
C ARG A 7 11.88 26.89 9.74
N PRO A 8 12.82 27.85 9.89
CA PRO A 8 12.71 28.88 10.90
C PRO A 8 11.34 29.57 10.91
N PHE A 9 10.93 30.10 12.07
CA PHE A 9 9.80 31.02 12.14
C PHE A 9 10.06 32.33 11.36
N ALA A 10 11.34 32.71 11.17
CA ALA A 10 11.77 33.88 10.41
C ALA A 10 12.94 33.53 9.49
N ASP A 11 12.89 33.88 8.20
CA ASP A 11 14.04 33.63 7.31
C ASP A 11 15.16 34.65 7.54
N ARG A 12 14.81 35.84 8.03
CA ARG A 12 15.73 36.94 8.32
C ARG A 12 15.44 37.54 9.70
N PRO A 13 16.43 38.14 10.37
CA PRO A 13 16.24 38.71 11.71
C PRO A 13 15.10 39.73 11.81
N GLY A 14 14.81 40.46 10.73
CA GLY A 14 13.72 41.44 10.69
C GLY A 14 12.32 40.88 10.42
N ASP A 15 12.17 39.57 10.12
CA ASP A 15 10.86 39.00 9.79
C ASP A 15 10.01 38.69 11.03
N ALA A 16 10.61 38.69 12.22
CA ALA A 16 9.91 38.43 13.49
C ALA A 16 10.26 39.50 14.54
N GLN A 17 9.23 39.95 15.27
CA GLN A 17 9.38 40.85 16.39
C GLN A 17 9.08 40.11 17.69
N LEU A 18 10.09 39.91 18.54
CA LEU A 18 9.90 39.37 19.88
C LEU A 18 9.41 40.47 20.83
N VAL A 19 8.31 40.21 21.52
CA VAL A 19 7.75 41.11 22.53
C VAL A 19 8.12 40.59 23.92
N GLY A 20 8.83 41.39 24.71
CA GLY A 20 9.20 41.06 26.10
C GLY A 20 10.52 40.31 26.29
N VAL A 21 11.24 39.96 25.21
CA VAL A 21 12.58 39.36 25.26
C VAL A 21 13.52 40.13 24.32
N SER A 22 14.52 40.81 24.86
CA SER A 22 15.49 41.59 24.08
C SER A 22 16.72 40.79 23.64
N GLY A 23 16.95 39.62 24.22
CA GLY A 23 17.99 38.67 23.83
C GLY A 23 18.12 37.50 24.80
N ILE A 24 18.75 36.40 24.36
CA ILE A 24 19.06 35.21 25.16
C ILE A 24 20.50 34.82 24.86
N SER A 25 21.33 34.65 25.91
CA SER A 25 22.73 34.18 25.79
C SER A 25 23.59 34.95 24.79
N GLY A 26 23.38 36.27 24.66
CA GLY A 26 24.16 37.14 23.77
C GLY A 26 23.65 37.25 22.32
N MET A 27 22.58 36.54 21.96
CA MET A 27 21.90 36.69 20.66
C MET A 27 20.80 37.75 20.78
N GLY A 28 20.74 38.66 19.81
CA GLY A 28 19.73 39.72 19.77
C GLY A 28 18.33 39.16 19.50
N GLY A 29 17.28 39.84 19.99
CA GLY A 29 15.88 39.42 19.81
C GLY A 29 15.48 39.15 18.35
N GLU A 30 16.06 39.90 17.40
CA GLU A 30 15.83 39.71 15.97
C GLU A 30 16.44 38.40 15.45
N GLU A 31 17.64 38.01 15.92
CA GLU A 31 18.32 36.78 15.48
C GLU A 31 17.61 35.52 15.99
N LEU A 32 16.97 35.59 17.16
CA LEU A 32 16.26 34.47 17.76
C LEU A 32 15.14 33.94 16.85
N GLY A 33 14.41 34.79 16.13
CA GLY A 33 13.37 34.36 15.20
C GLY A 33 13.90 33.40 14.12
N THR A 34 15.14 33.60 13.69
CA THR A 34 15.80 32.76 12.67
C THR A 34 16.29 31.41 13.22
N LEU A 35 16.36 31.27 14.53
CA LEU A 35 16.78 30.07 15.25
C LEU A 35 15.61 29.25 15.78
N LEU A 36 14.47 29.89 16.05
CA LEU A 36 13.26 29.19 16.50
C LEU A 36 12.73 28.26 15.41
N ARG A 37 12.34 27.05 15.81
CA ARG A 37 11.73 26.02 14.95
C ARG A 37 10.42 25.54 15.57
N PRO A 38 9.43 25.14 14.77
CA PRO A 38 8.20 24.52 15.28
C PRO A 38 8.49 23.33 16.19
N ILE A 39 7.71 23.20 17.28
CA ILE A 39 7.92 22.14 18.29
C ILE A 39 7.45 20.79 17.75
N ALA A 40 8.38 19.87 17.57
CA ALA A 40 8.05 18.57 16.98
C ALA A 40 7.22 17.71 17.95
N THR A 41 6.31 16.91 17.39
CA THR A 41 5.40 16.06 18.16
C THR A 41 6.09 14.73 18.50
N PRO A 42 6.22 14.34 19.79
CA PRO A 42 6.74 13.04 20.16
C PRO A 42 5.82 11.92 19.66
N LEU A 43 6.37 10.96 18.92
CA LEU A 43 5.69 9.73 18.55
C LEU A 43 6.15 8.59 19.46
N VAL A 44 5.20 7.86 20.01
CA VAL A 44 5.41 6.64 20.76
C VAL A 44 5.12 5.47 19.85
N MET A 45 6.06 4.52 19.82
CA MET A 45 5.94 3.29 19.02
C MET A 45 6.25 2.09 19.91
N SER A 46 5.42 1.05 19.92
CA SER A 46 5.74 -0.21 20.60
C SER A 46 5.30 -1.42 19.76
N GLY A 47 6.04 -2.52 19.91
CA GLY A 47 5.86 -3.76 19.16
C GLY A 47 6.41 -3.74 17.73
N PHE A 48 6.91 -2.60 17.24
CA PHE A 48 7.50 -2.49 15.91
C PHE A 48 8.85 -3.20 15.81
N GLU A 49 9.10 -3.79 14.64
CA GLU A 49 10.43 -4.30 14.28
C GLU A 49 11.41 -3.10 14.15
N PRO A 50 12.66 -3.20 14.64
CA PRO A 50 13.59 -2.07 14.67
C PRO A 50 13.84 -1.37 13.32
N ASP A 51 14.08 -2.11 12.23
CA ASP A 51 14.32 -1.50 10.92
C ASP A 51 13.07 -0.79 10.37
N VAL A 52 11.88 -1.36 10.61
CA VAL A 52 10.59 -0.73 10.28
C VAL A 52 10.37 0.53 11.12
N ALA A 53 10.66 0.47 12.42
CA ALA A 53 10.55 1.60 13.32
C ALA A 53 11.49 2.73 12.90
N ASP A 54 12.74 2.42 12.55
CA ASP A 54 13.73 3.39 12.08
C ASP A 54 13.36 4.02 10.74
N THR A 55 12.80 3.23 9.81
CA THR A 55 12.30 3.71 8.52
C THR A 55 11.12 4.66 8.70
N LEU A 56 10.11 4.27 9.49
CA LEU A 56 9.00 5.15 9.85
C LEU A 56 9.50 6.40 10.56
N ALA A 57 10.44 6.22 11.49
CA ALA A 57 11.02 7.29 12.25
C ALA A 57 11.74 8.32 11.36
N GLY A 58 12.45 7.86 10.34
CA GLY A 58 13.05 8.72 9.31
C GLY A 58 11.97 9.52 8.55
N ALA A 59 10.96 8.83 8.02
CA ALA A 59 9.90 9.44 7.23
C ALA A 59 9.08 10.49 8.02
N PHE A 60 8.82 10.23 9.31
CA PHE A 60 8.08 11.14 10.18
C PHE A 60 8.94 12.30 10.71
N ARG A 61 10.25 12.13 10.85
CA ARG A 61 11.17 13.23 11.21
C ARG A 61 11.13 14.36 10.19
N ASP A 62 11.06 14.03 8.90
CA ASP A 62 10.93 15.01 7.81
C ASP A 62 9.59 15.77 7.85
N GLN A 63 8.64 15.33 8.69
CA GLN A 63 7.26 15.84 8.77
C GLN A 63 6.96 16.44 10.16
N GLY A 64 7.99 16.63 11.00
CA GLY A 64 7.84 17.33 12.28
C GLY A 64 7.50 16.46 13.48
N PHE A 65 7.80 15.18 13.40
CA PHE A 65 7.67 14.27 14.52
C PHE A 65 9.04 13.86 15.07
N ILE A 66 9.10 13.59 16.37
CA ILE A 66 10.26 12.97 17.00
C ILE A 66 9.83 11.58 17.48
N PRO A 67 10.19 10.53 16.72
CA PRO A 67 10.03 9.15 17.15
C PRO A 67 10.82 8.93 18.43
N THR A 68 10.09 8.58 19.47
CA THR A 68 10.65 8.15 20.75
C THR A 68 10.56 6.63 20.73
N GLY A 69 11.72 5.97 20.68
CA GLY A 69 11.76 4.52 20.70
C GLY A 69 11.02 4.01 21.93
N GLY A 70 9.90 3.32 21.73
CA GLY A 70 9.29 2.57 22.80
C GLY A 70 10.06 1.27 22.99
N SER A 71 10.26 0.95 24.26
CA SER A 71 10.81 -0.32 24.70
C SER A 71 10.16 -1.50 23.95
N THR A 72 10.96 -2.52 23.61
CA THR A 72 10.48 -3.80 23.05
C THR A 72 9.49 -4.51 23.98
N ALA A 73 9.50 -4.18 25.28
CA ALA A 73 8.41 -4.48 26.19
C ALA A 73 7.35 -3.37 26.10
N GLY A 74 6.14 -3.73 25.69
CA GLY A 74 4.99 -2.83 25.58
C GLY A 74 4.87 -1.93 26.81
N LEU A 75 5.01 -0.62 26.60
CA LEU A 75 4.83 0.37 27.64
C LEU A 75 3.32 0.48 27.94
N HIS A 76 2.88 -0.17 29.01
CA HIS A 76 1.52 -0.05 29.56
C HIS A 76 1.44 1.08 30.58
N ALA A 77 0.31 1.81 30.62
CA ALA A 77 0.09 2.82 31.64
C ALA A 77 0.43 2.25 33.04
N GLY A 78 1.21 2.99 33.83
CA GLY A 78 1.66 2.51 35.13
C GLY A 78 0.49 2.24 36.09
N GLU A 79 0.77 1.52 37.18
CA GLU A 79 -0.22 1.01 38.17
C GLU A 79 -1.07 2.10 38.87
N MET A 80 -0.85 3.38 38.59
CA MET A 80 -1.67 4.50 39.06
C MET A 80 -2.19 5.35 37.89
N PRO A 81 -3.14 4.83 37.09
CA PRO A 81 -3.82 5.64 36.09
C PRO A 81 -4.62 6.76 36.77
N TYR A 82 -4.45 8.00 36.31
CA TYR A 82 -5.26 9.12 36.79
C TYR A 82 -6.65 9.06 36.14
N GLU A 83 -7.66 8.69 36.93
CA GLU A 83 -9.06 8.59 36.49
C GLU A 83 -9.87 9.88 36.66
N GLY A 84 -9.23 10.95 37.15
CA GLY A 84 -9.89 12.24 37.32
C GLY A 84 -10.27 12.90 35.98
N PRO A 85 -11.11 13.94 36.03
CA PRO A 85 -11.51 14.68 34.84
C PRO A 85 -10.28 15.27 34.14
N LEU A 86 -10.30 15.25 32.82
CA LEU A 86 -9.26 15.88 32.01
C LEU A 86 -9.23 17.38 32.32
N LYS A 87 -8.04 17.95 32.49
CA LYS A 87 -7.84 19.40 32.71
C LYS A 87 -6.72 19.96 31.82
N PRO A 88 -6.68 21.29 31.59
CA PRO A 88 -5.55 21.92 30.90
C PRO A 88 -4.20 21.56 31.54
N GLY A 89 -3.22 21.24 30.68
CA GLY A 89 -1.89 20.76 31.07
C GLY A 89 -1.76 19.24 31.19
N ASP A 90 -2.87 18.49 31.28
CA ASP A 90 -2.82 17.03 31.31
C ASP A 90 -2.23 16.45 30.02
N ALA A 91 -1.61 15.28 30.13
CA ALA A 91 -1.12 14.53 28.98
C ALA A 91 -2.29 13.90 28.20
N ILE A 92 -2.26 14.09 26.89
CA ILE A 92 -3.29 13.59 25.96
C ILE A 92 -2.62 13.04 24.71
N GLY A 93 -3.19 12.01 24.10
CA GLY A 93 -2.60 11.33 22.96
C GLY A 93 -3.54 11.21 21.76
N VAL A 94 -2.92 11.10 20.59
CA VAL A 94 -3.55 10.69 19.33
C VAL A 94 -3.06 9.29 19.03
N MET A 95 -3.98 8.33 18.87
CA MET A 95 -3.63 6.94 18.57
C MET A 95 -3.85 6.64 17.09
N PHE A 96 -2.83 6.08 16.44
CA PHE A 96 -2.86 5.68 15.02
C PHE A 96 -3.03 4.17 14.84
N VAL A 97 -2.40 3.39 15.72
CA VAL A 97 -2.48 1.92 15.75
C VAL A 97 -2.63 1.46 17.20
N ASN A 98 -3.48 0.45 17.42
CA ASN A 98 -3.59 -0.30 18.67
C ASN A 98 -3.70 -1.81 18.42
N GLY A 99 -3.66 -2.60 19.49
CA GLY A 99 -3.70 -4.06 19.45
C GLY A 99 -2.31 -4.65 19.68
N ASP A 100 -1.90 -5.59 18.83
CA ASP A 100 -0.56 -6.20 18.89
C ASP A 100 0.58 -5.22 18.53
N LEU A 101 0.24 -4.04 17.99
CA LEU A 101 1.13 -2.90 17.81
C LEU A 101 0.49 -1.65 18.41
N GLN A 102 1.32 -0.72 18.89
CA GLN A 102 0.85 0.58 19.33
C GLN A 102 1.66 1.69 18.68
N PHE A 103 0.96 2.63 18.06
CA PHE A 103 1.56 3.81 17.47
C PHE A 103 0.69 5.02 17.76
N GLY A 104 1.27 6.10 18.26
CA GLY A 104 0.53 7.31 18.58
C GLY A 104 1.42 8.49 18.90
N GLY A 105 0.86 9.70 18.81
CA GLY A 105 1.51 10.92 19.27
C GLY A 105 1.01 11.32 20.66
N THR A 106 1.84 11.99 21.45
CA THR A 106 1.42 12.57 22.73
C THR A 106 1.69 14.07 22.77
N GLY A 107 0.86 14.77 23.53
CA GLY A 107 0.99 16.20 23.78
C GLY A 107 0.27 16.58 25.06
N THR A 108 -0.22 17.83 25.11
CA THR A 108 -0.92 18.35 26.29
C THR A 108 -2.26 18.95 25.94
N VAL A 109 -3.18 18.93 26.89
CA VAL A 109 -4.44 19.67 26.78
C VAL A 109 -4.16 21.15 26.90
N THR A 110 -4.55 21.92 25.90
CA THR A 110 -4.44 23.39 25.89
C THR A 110 -5.63 24.01 26.62
N HIS A 111 -6.85 23.59 26.28
CA HIS A 111 -8.08 24.14 26.85
C HIS A 111 -9.24 23.14 26.73
N ILE A 112 -10.21 23.24 27.65
CA ILE A 112 -11.45 22.46 27.64
C ILE A 112 -12.62 23.41 27.81
N ASP A 113 -13.60 23.31 26.90
CA ASP A 113 -14.87 24.06 26.92
C ASP A 113 -16.03 23.07 26.82
N GLY A 114 -16.62 22.71 27.96
CA GLY A 114 -17.64 21.66 28.03
C GLY A 114 -17.10 20.30 27.58
N ASP A 115 -17.69 19.74 26.53
CA ASP A 115 -17.22 18.49 25.89
C ASP A 115 -16.08 18.72 24.89
N ARG A 116 -15.75 19.96 24.54
CA ARG A 116 -14.75 20.30 23.52
C ARG A 116 -13.35 20.35 24.13
N VAL A 117 -12.41 19.71 23.46
CA VAL A 117 -11.01 19.65 23.86
C VAL A 117 -10.15 20.26 22.77
N TYR A 118 -9.27 21.17 23.16
CA TYR A 118 -8.21 21.73 22.34
C TYR A 118 -6.89 21.25 22.91
N ALA A 119 -6.06 20.63 22.08
CA ALA A 119 -4.80 20.03 22.51
C ALA A 119 -3.63 20.45 21.61
N PHE A 120 -2.44 20.18 22.12
CA PHE A 120 -1.12 20.37 21.54
C PHE A 120 -0.68 21.84 21.44
N GLY A 121 -1.60 22.76 21.14
CA GLY A 121 -1.25 24.16 20.87
C GLY A 121 -0.49 24.33 19.55
N HIS A 122 -0.49 23.31 18.70
CA HIS A 122 0.04 23.27 17.35
C HIS A 122 -0.70 22.20 16.55
N GLN A 123 -0.52 22.20 15.22
CA GLN A 123 -0.97 21.12 14.35
C GLN A 123 -0.21 19.81 14.64
N MET A 124 -0.84 18.68 14.36
CA MET A 124 -0.13 17.41 14.28
C MET A 124 0.44 17.23 12.87
N TYR A 125 -0.42 17.14 11.86
CA TYR A 125 -0.06 17.01 10.44
C TYR A 125 -0.78 18.05 9.56
N ASN A 126 -1.65 18.87 10.15
CA ASN A 126 -2.51 19.84 9.47
C ASN A 126 -3.40 19.21 8.39
N LEU A 127 -4.02 18.06 8.71
CA LEU A 127 -4.90 17.33 7.78
C LEU A 127 -6.25 18.03 7.55
N GLY A 128 -6.62 18.97 8.41
CA GLY A 128 -7.96 19.55 8.42
C GLY A 128 -8.96 18.64 9.13
N PRO A 129 -10.15 18.36 8.55
CA PRO A 129 -11.10 17.42 9.15
C PRO A 129 -10.51 16.01 9.23
N THR A 130 -10.54 15.42 10.42
CA THR A 130 -10.04 14.07 10.71
C THR A 130 -10.93 13.40 11.75
N GLU A 131 -10.76 12.10 11.97
CA GLU A 131 -11.43 11.32 13.02
C GLU A 131 -10.40 10.43 13.71
N PHE A 132 -9.59 11.03 14.59
CA PHE A 132 -8.57 10.28 15.34
C PHE A 132 -8.98 10.01 16.78
N PRO A 133 -8.67 8.82 17.33
CA PRO A 133 -8.91 8.53 18.73
C PRO A 133 -8.18 9.53 19.63
N MET A 134 -8.94 10.20 20.47
CA MET A 134 -8.43 11.01 21.58
C MET A 134 -8.20 10.07 22.76
N THR A 135 -6.97 9.98 23.23
CA THR A 135 -6.59 9.04 24.29
C THR A 135 -6.06 9.77 25.51
N ARG A 136 -6.19 9.15 26.68
CA ARG A 136 -5.31 9.52 27.80
C ARG A 136 -3.86 9.18 27.40
N ALA A 137 -2.91 9.93 27.93
CA ALA A 137 -1.50 9.58 27.81
C ALA A 137 -0.87 9.44 29.20
N TYR A 138 -0.04 8.42 29.37
CA TYR A 138 0.73 8.21 30.59
C TYR A 138 2.19 8.57 30.34
N VAL A 139 2.75 9.44 31.17
CA VAL A 139 4.15 9.87 31.08
C VAL A 139 4.95 9.12 32.13
N TYR A 140 5.86 8.25 31.71
CA TYR A 140 6.74 7.50 32.63
C TYR A 140 7.80 8.41 33.23
N THR A 141 8.46 9.17 32.37
CA THR A 141 9.55 10.05 32.76
C THR A 141 9.79 11.12 31.69
N VAL A 142 10.58 12.11 32.05
CA VAL A 142 11.14 13.10 31.12
C VAL A 142 12.59 12.69 30.85
N LEU A 143 12.98 12.63 29.59
CA LEU A 143 14.36 12.46 29.14
C LEU A 143 14.92 13.86 28.86
N PRO A 144 15.67 14.46 29.80
CA PRO A 144 16.23 15.80 29.61
C PRO A 144 17.38 15.76 28.61
N SER A 145 17.41 16.71 27.69
CA SER A 145 18.52 16.91 26.76
C SER A 145 18.58 18.37 26.34
N LEU A 146 19.81 18.90 26.23
CA LEU A 146 20.07 20.25 25.73
C LEU A 146 19.75 20.39 24.23
N PHE A 147 19.77 19.27 23.49
CA PHE A 147 19.40 19.26 22.08
C PHE A 147 17.88 19.16 21.91
N SER A 148 17.23 18.23 22.63
CA SER A 148 15.77 18.07 22.59
C SER A 148 15.29 17.25 23.78
N SER A 149 14.59 17.89 24.72
CA SER A 149 13.97 17.19 25.85
C SER A 149 12.65 16.54 25.42
N MET A 150 12.37 15.32 25.87
CA MET A 150 11.16 14.58 25.49
C MET A 150 10.53 13.84 26.66
N LYS A 151 9.26 13.47 26.52
CA LYS A 151 8.55 12.61 27.47
C LYS A 151 8.56 11.17 26.96
N LEU A 152 9.07 10.24 27.77
CA LEU A 152 8.81 8.83 27.53
C LEU A 152 7.39 8.55 28.01
N SER A 153 6.51 8.17 27.10
CA SER A 153 5.08 8.08 27.36
C SER A 153 4.42 6.95 26.58
N THR A 154 3.16 6.66 26.88
CA THR A 154 2.30 5.74 26.12
C THR A 154 0.90 6.34 25.95
N THR A 155 0.18 5.92 24.91
CA THR A 155 -1.26 6.20 24.78
C THR A 155 -2.06 5.16 25.56
N GLY A 156 -3.19 5.57 26.13
CA GLY A 156 -4.06 4.72 26.92
C GLY A 156 -5.47 4.68 26.35
N ASP A 157 -6.46 4.65 27.24
CA ASP A 157 -7.87 4.53 26.88
C ASP A 157 -8.34 5.68 26.00
N VAL A 158 -9.22 5.34 25.05
CA VAL A 158 -9.90 6.29 24.19
C VAL A 158 -11.00 6.99 24.98
N ILE A 159 -10.88 8.32 25.07
CA ILE A 159 -11.78 9.21 25.84
C ILE A 159 -12.58 10.15 24.94
N GLY A 160 -12.42 10.04 23.62
CA GLY A 160 -13.12 10.88 22.65
C GLY A 160 -12.56 10.79 21.24
N THR A 161 -12.89 11.78 20.44
CA THR A 161 -12.48 11.88 19.04
C THR A 161 -11.92 13.26 18.74
N PHE A 162 -10.72 13.33 18.15
CA PHE A 162 -10.22 14.52 17.48
C PHE A 162 -10.87 14.65 16.11
N LEU A 163 -11.47 15.81 15.86
CA LEU A 163 -12.30 16.10 14.68
C LEU A 163 -11.63 17.09 13.71
N GLN A 164 -10.61 17.80 14.17
CA GLN A 164 -9.86 18.79 13.40
C GLN A 164 -8.39 18.76 13.79
N ASP A 165 -7.52 18.83 12.79
CA ASP A 165 -6.09 19.05 12.91
C ASP A 165 -5.72 20.30 12.10
N ARG A 166 -5.43 21.40 12.79
CA ARG A 166 -5.21 22.73 12.19
C ARG A 166 -3.97 23.37 12.80
N ALA A 167 -3.47 24.41 12.13
CA ALA A 167 -2.23 25.12 12.47
C ALA A 167 -2.02 25.48 13.95
N THR A 168 -3.06 25.72 14.75
CA THR A 168 -2.91 26.18 16.14
C THR A 168 -3.32 25.16 17.19
N ALA A 169 -3.97 24.06 16.80
CA ALA A 169 -4.42 23.01 17.70
C ALA A 169 -4.96 21.80 16.93
N ILE A 170 -4.92 20.65 17.58
CA ILE A 170 -5.88 19.58 17.31
C ILE A 170 -7.10 19.77 18.22
N ALA A 171 -8.30 19.67 17.66
CA ALA A 171 -9.55 19.91 18.37
C ALA A 171 -10.53 18.75 18.20
N GLY A 172 -11.26 18.44 19.27
CA GLY A 172 -12.13 17.28 19.33
C GLY A 172 -13.19 17.39 20.40
N ARG A 173 -13.85 16.27 20.66
CA ARG A 173 -14.83 16.15 21.74
C ARG A 173 -14.59 14.90 22.58
N LEU A 174 -14.83 15.02 23.87
CA LEU A 174 -14.93 13.89 24.80
C LEU A 174 -16.15 13.03 24.45
N GLY A 175 -16.05 11.73 24.70
CA GLY A 175 -17.12 10.77 24.47
C GLY A 175 -16.64 9.53 23.70
N PRO A 176 -17.43 8.99 22.76
CA PRO A 176 -17.01 7.83 21.99
C PRO A 176 -15.82 8.14 21.10
N GLY A 177 -14.94 7.16 20.93
CA GLY A 177 -13.88 7.17 19.93
C GLY A 177 -14.41 7.00 18.51
N PRO A 178 -13.60 7.33 17.49
CA PRO A 178 -13.97 7.08 16.11
C PRO A 178 -13.88 5.58 15.78
N HIS A 179 -14.46 5.20 14.65
CA HIS A 179 -14.27 3.86 14.11
C HIS A 179 -12.82 3.65 13.67
N MET A 180 -12.17 2.63 14.23
CA MET A 180 -10.86 2.14 13.78
C MET A 180 -11.08 0.99 12.81
N VAL A 181 -10.30 0.92 11.72
CA VAL A 181 -10.31 -0.19 10.77
C VAL A 181 -9.64 -1.41 11.44
N PRO A 182 -10.38 -2.49 11.73
CA PRO A 182 -9.80 -3.72 12.25
C PRO A 182 -9.00 -4.43 11.16
N ILE A 183 -7.79 -4.86 11.51
CA ILE A 183 -6.88 -5.63 10.66
C ILE A 183 -6.51 -6.91 11.39
N THR A 184 -6.82 -8.05 10.79
CA THR A 184 -6.47 -9.37 11.29
C THR A 184 -5.42 -9.99 10.36
N VAL A 185 -4.27 -10.35 10.92
CA VAL A 185 -3.17 -10.99 10.19
C VAL A 185 -2.89 -12.36 10.78
N THR A 186 -3.17 -13.42 10.03
CA THR A 186 -2.80 -14.79 10.39
C THR A 186 -1.52 -15.19 9.68
N LEU A 187 -0.45 -15.43 10.44
CA LEU A 187 0.82 -15.95 9.95
C LEU A 187 0.88 -17.46 10.18
N GLU A 188 0.98 -18.22 9.10
CA GLU A 188 1.16 -19.67 9.11
C GLU A 188 2.59 -19.98 8.66
N SER A 189 3.43 -20.41 9.59
CA SER A 189 4.84 -20.73 9.33
C SER A 189 5.04 -22.24 9.27
N ASP A 190 5.83 -22.74 8.31
CA ASP A 190 6.18 -24.16 8.23
C ASP A 190 6.91 -24.68 9.49
N ARG A 191 7.48 -23.78 10.31
CA ARG A 191 8.30 -24.13 11.49
C ARG A 191 7.61 -23.92 12.84
N GLY A 192 6.38 -23.44 12.88
CA GLY A 192 5.75 -23.06 14.13
C GLY A 192 4.22 -23.08 14.09
N PRO A 193 3.58 -22.92 15.26
CA PRO A 193 2.14 -22.78 15.31
C PRO A 193 1.71 -21.52 14.56
N ALA A 194 0.55 -21.58 13.92
CA ALA A 194 -0.08 -20.40 13.34
C ALA A 194 -0.30 -19.34 14.42
N ARG A 195 -0.04 -18.08 14.09
CA ARG A 195 -0.24 -16.92 14.97
C ARG A 195 -1.21 -15.96 14.32
N THR A 196 -2.09 -15.37 15.11
CA THR A 196 -3.03 -14.35 14.63
C THR A 196 -2.80 -13.07 15.41
N PHE A 197 -2.62 -11.99 14.67
CA PHE A 197 -2.42 -10.64 15.18
C PHE A 197 -3.63 -9.78 14.84
N HIS A 198 -4.00 -8.91 15.77
CA HIS A 198 -5.13 -8.01 15.66
C HIS A 198 -4.64 -6.58 15.86
N PHE A 199 -4.96 -5.74 14.89
CA PHE A 199 -4.68 -4.32 14.94
C PHE A 199 -5.96 -3.53 14.74
N GLY A 200 -6.10 -2.39 15.40
CA GLY A 200 -6.99 -1.33 14.96
C GLY A 200 -6.16 -0.19 14.39
N VAL A 201 -6.49 0.24 13.18
CA VAL A 201 -5.80 1.33 12.50
C VAL A 201 -6.76 2.50 12.28
N VAL A 202 -6.30 3.74 12.44
CA VAL A 202 -7.14 4.93 12.15
C VAL A 202 -7.73 4.88 10.75
N ASN A 203 -8.96 5.39 10.61
CA ASN A 203 -9.63 5.53 9.32
C ASN A 203 -9.33 6.92 8.71
N ASP A 204 -8.26 7.01 7.95
CA ASP A 204 -7.77 8.24 7.31
C ASP A 204 -7.09 7.93 5.98
N GLN A 205 -7.27 8.81 4.99
CA GLN A 205 -6.79 8.64 3.63
C GLN A 205 -5.28 8.39 3.53
N MET A 206 -4.50 8.99 4.44
CA MET A 206 -3.05 8.88 4.47
C MET A 206 -2.58 7.82 5.47
N PHE A 207 -3.16 7.81 6.68
CA PHE A 207 -2.66 6.96 7.76
C PHE A 207 -3.17 5.52 7.69
N THR A 208 -4.38 5.25 7.16
CA THR A 208 -4.84 3.84 7.03
C THR A 208 -3.88 3.01 6.18
N PRO A 209 -3.51 3.41 4.94
CA PRO A 209 -2.60 2.60 4.13
C PRO A 209 -1.20 2.51 4.74
N LEU A 210 -0.67 3.62 5.29
CA LEU A 210 0.68 3.66 5.86
C LEU A 210 0.81 2.75 7.10
N MET A 211 -0.15 2.83 8.01
CA MET A 211 -0.16 2.02 9.23
C MET A 211 -0.43 0.54 8.94
N THR A 212 -1.29 0.24 7.96
CA THR A 212 -1.49 -1.13 7.47
C THR A 212 -0.19 -1.71 6.94
N TYR A 213 0.52 -0.96 6.09
CA TYR A 213 1.82 -1.36 5.54
C TYR A 213 2.83 -1.66 6.64
N ALA A 214 2.99 -0.73 7.59
CA ALA A 214 3.94 -0.88 8.68
C ALA A 214 3.61 -2.06 9.59
N SER A 215 2.32 -2.29 9.86
CA SER A 215 1.85 -3.41 10.70
C SER A 215 2.12 -4.75 10.05
N LEU A 216 1.84 -4.88 8.76
CA LEU A 216 2.17 -6.09 7.98
C LEU A 216 3.67 -6.32 7.92
N LEU A 217 4.46 -5.28 7.64
CA LEU A 217 5.90 -5.40 7.50
C LEU A 217 6.57 -5.78 8.82
N THR A 218 6.13 -5.18 9.93
CA THR A 218 6.56 -5.54 11.29
C THR A 218 6.19 -6.99 11.61
N THR A 219 4.94 -7.39 11.38
CA THR A 219 4.48 -8.77 11.67
C THR A 219 5.32 -9.80 10.92
N LEU A 220 5.61 -9.53 9.65
CA LEU A 220 6.42 -10.42 8.82
C LEU A 220 7.91 -10.39 9.22
N GLY A 221 8.46 -9.23 9.57
CA GLY A 221 9.87 -9.09 9.98
C GLY A 221 10.16 -9.67 11.36
N SER A 222 9.22 -9.58 12.30
CA SER A 222 9.42 -10.03 13.69
C SER A 222 9.28 -11.53 13.90
N TYR A 223 8.49 -12.22 13.06
CA TYR A 223 8.14 -13.62 13.28
C TYR A 223 8.64 -14.58 12.21
N GLU A 224 9.12 -14.07 11.08
CA GLU A 224 9.79 -14.87 10.07
C GLU A 224 11.28 -14.55 10.03
N ARG A 225 12.03 -15.40 9.34
CA ARG A 225 13.46 -15.19 9.17
C ARG A 225 13.73 -13.89 8.42
N GLN A 226 14.35 -12.93 9.11
CA GLN A 226 14.65 -11.60 8.60
C GLN A 226 15.60 -11.59 7.38
N PHE A 227 16.49 -12.58 7.27
CA PHE A 227 17.50 -12.64 6.22
C PHE A 227 17.50 -13.94 5.43
N GLY A 228 17.52 -13.81 4.10
CA GLY A 228 17.65 -14.91 3.15
C GLY A 228 16.35 -15.21 2.44
N ALA A 229 16.47 -15.96 1.35
CA ALA A 229 15.35 -16.15 0.44
C ALA A 229 14.20 -16.95 1.07
N ALA A 230 12.98 -16.42 0.97
CA ALA A 230 11.75 -17.04 1.48
C ALA A 230 10.62 -16.94 0.45
N THR A 231 9.49 -17.58 0.75
CA THR A 231 8.27 -17.50 -0.04
C THR A 231 7.07 -17.26 0.86
N PHE A 232 6.33 -16.19 0.57
CA PHE A 232 5.08 -15.83 1.24
C PHE A 232 3.91 -15.99 0.26
N ASN A 233 2.90 -16.76 0.66
CA ASN A 233 1.64 -16.87 -0.05
C ASN A 233 0.60 -16.05 0.71
N VAL A 234 0.13 -14.98 0.09
CA VAL A 234 -0.83 -14.03 0.66
C VAL A 234 -2.22 -14.41 0.18
N ARG A 235 -3.16 -14.60 1.10
CA ARG A 235 -4.59 -14.71 0.82
C ARG A 235 -5.38 -13.83 1.76
N GLY A 236 -6.50 -13.28 1.32
CA GLY A 236 -7.32 -12.45 2.21
C GLY A 236 -8.33 -11.59 1.49
N THR A 237 -8.94 -10.67 2.24
CA THR A 237 -9.90 -9.71 1.72
C THR A 237 -9.83 -8.39 2.46
N ALA A 238 -9.97 -7.28 1.72
CA ALA A 238 -10.35 -5.98 2.29
C ALA A 238 -11.86 -5.79 2.09
N LYS A 239 -12.61 -5.75 3.20
CA LYS A 239 -14.04 -5.48 3.20
C LYS A 239 -14.27 -3.98 3.12
N LEU A 240 -15.17 -3.58 2.23
CA LEU A 240 -15.50 -2.19 1.97
C LEU A 240 -16.96 -1.96 2.32
N LYS A 241 -17.26 -0.81 2.92
CA LYS A 241 -18.64 -0.48 3.32
C LYS A 241 -19.54 -0.36 2.10
N GLN A 242 -20.61 -1.17 2.04
CA GLN A 242 -21.60 -1.18 0.96
C GLN A 242 -21.00 -1.40 -0.45
N ARG A 243 -19.88 -2.12 -0.55
CA ARG A 243 -19.21 -2.42 -1.84
C ARG A 243 -18.74 -3.87 -1.86
N GLU A 244 -18.35 -4.32 -3.05
CA GLU A 244 -17.66 -5.61 -3.22
C GLU A 244 -16.29 -5.55 -2.53
N ALA A 245 -15.90 -6.67 -1.91
CA ALA A 245 -14.59 -6.78 -1.28
C ALA A 245 -13.47 -6.85 -2.32
N VAL A 246 -12.29 -6.36 -1.94
CA VAL A 246 -11.06 -6.60 -2.71
C VAL A 246 -10.43 -7.88 -2.21
N ALA A 247 -10.20 -8.83 -3.12
CA ALA A 247 -9.57 -10.11 -2.78
C ALA A 247 -8.06 -10.08 -2.99
N PHE A 248 -7.34 -10.74 -2.10
CA PHE A 248 -5.90 -10.95 -2.18
C PHE A 248 -5.63 -12.44 -2.40
N ASP A 249 -4.83 -12.78 -3.41
CA ASP A 249 -4.34 -14.15 -3.62
C ASP A 249 -3.11 -14.11 -4.54
N ASN A 250 -1.92 -14.06 -3.94
CA ASN A 250 -0.67 -13.93 -4.68
C ASN A 250 0.53 -14.52 -3.92
N VAL A 251 1.64 -14.74 -4.63
CA VAL A 251 2.89 -15.28 -4.07
C VAL A 251 4.02 -14.27 -4.20
N PHE A 252 4.88 -14.20 -3.19
CA PHE A 252 6.08 -13.37 -3.18
C PHE A 252 7.25 -14.23 -2.76
N SER A 253 8.29 -14.31 -3.60
CA SER A 253 9.46 -15.13 -3.33
C SER A 253 10.74 -14.41 -3.76
N GLY A 254 11.81 -14.58 -2.99
CA GLY A 254 13.10 -13.91 -3.19
C GLY A 254 13.72 -13.47 -1.87
N GLU A 255 14.63 -12.50 -1.92
CA GLU A 255 15.39 -12.00 -0.75
C GLU A 255 14.58 -11.08 0.18
N SER A 256 13.48 -10.47 -0.30
CA SER A 256 12.63 -9.59 0.52
C SER A 256 11.14 -9.77 0.20
N PRO A 257 10.58 -10.97 0.39
CA PRO A 257 9.19 -11.26 0.03
C PRO A 257 8.19 -10.52 0.94
N SER A 258 8.59 -10.14 2.16
CA SER A 258 7.80 -9.36 3.12
C SER A 258 7.39 -7.99 2.57
N VAL A 259 8.32 -7.27 1.97
CA VAL A 259 8.08 -5.94 1.36
C VAL A 259 7.08 -6.05 0.21
N GLY A 260 7.27 -7.03 -0.68
CA GLY A 260 6.38 -7.27 -1.81
C GLY A 260 4.96 -7.65 -1.35
N ALA A 261 4.86 -8.53 -0.35
CA ALA A 261 3.58 -8.96 0.22
C ALA A 261 2.82 -7.80 0.87
N ALA A 262 3.49 -7.01 1.72
CA ALA A 262 2.89 -5.85 2.37
C ALA A 262 2.44 -4.78 1.36
N ALA A 263 3.29 -4.49 0.36
CA ALA A 263 2.96 -3.53 -0.70
C ALA A 263 1.77 -4.00 -1.55
N TYR A 264 1.66 -5.30 -1.85
CA TYR A 264 0.55 -5.87 -2.61
C TYR A 264 -0.79 -5.73 -1.89
N VAL A 265 -0.83 -5.96 -0.57
CA VAL A 265 -2.06 -5.81 0.23
C VAL A 265 -2.48 -4.34 0.31
N VAL A 266 -1.52 -3.44 0.48
CA VAL A 266 -1.80 -2.01 0.73
C VAL A 266 -2.10 -1.23 -0.55
N ALA A 267 -1.51 -1.59 -1.69
CA ALA A 267 -1.69 -0.83 -2.94
C ALA A 267 -3.16 -0.64 -3.35
N PRO A 268 -4.05 -1.66 -3.28
CA PRO A 268 -5.48 -1.48 -3.52
C PRO A 268 -6.16 -0.52 -2.53
N ILE A 269 -5.76 -0.58 -1.25
CA ILE A 269 -6.29 0.31 -0.20
C ILE A 269 -5.91 1.75 -0.50
N THR A 270 -4.63 2.02 -0.81
CA THR A 270 -4.15 3.34 -1.21
C THR A 270 -4.90 3.87 -2.44
N ALA A 271 -5.07 3.04 -3.48
CA ALA A 271 -5.74 3.43 -4.71
C ALA A 271 -7.22 3.76 -4.48
N LEU A 272 -7.91 3.00 -3.62
CA LEU A 272 -9.32 3.21 -3.31
C LEU A 272 -9.53 4.40 -2.38
N MET A 273 -8.74 4.57 -1.33
CA MET A 273 -8.91 5.71 -0.42
C MET A 273 -8.47 7.03 -1.07
N GLY A 274 -7.51 6.97 -2.00
CA GLY A 274 -6.99 8.13 -2.73
C GLY A 274 -7.73 8.50 -4.02
N ASN A 275 -8.89 7.91 -4.30
CA ASN A 275 -9.62 8.15 -5.55
C ASN A 275 -10.37 9.50 -5.55
N ASP A 276 -10.55 10.08 -6.74
CA ASP A 276 -11.24 11.37 -6.93
C ASP A 276 -12.76 11.23 -7.19
N TYR A 277 -13.30 10.02 -7.23
CA TYR A 277 -14.71 9.77 -7.59
C TYR A 277 -15.64 9.89 -6.38
N GLU A 278 -15.32 9.18 -5.29
CA GLU A 278 -16.14 9.16 -4.07
C GLU A 278 -15.34 8.65 -2.86
N LYS A 279 -15.79 8.97 -1.65
CA LYS A 279 -15.18 8.45 -0.41
C LYS A 279 -15.37 6.93 -0.32
N VAL A 280 -14.28 6.19 -0.11
CA VAL A 280 -14.30 4.75 0.15
C VAL A 280 -13.87 4.51 1.59
N GLU A 281 -14.69 3.76 2.34
CA GLU A 281 -14.40 3.36 3.72
C GLU A 281 -14.06 1.87 3.76
N VAL A 282 -12.89 1.55 4.33
CA VAL A 282 -12.48 0.18 4.62
C VAL A 282 -13.13 -0.23 5.94
N ASP A 283 -13.89 -1.32 5.90
CA ASP A 283 -14.63 -1.85 7.05
C ASP A 283 -13.77 -2.83 7.87
N ALA A 284 -12.99 -3.68 7.18
CA ALA A 284 -12.03 -4.59 7.81
C ALA A 284 -11.00 -5.10 6.79
N LEU A 285 -9.84 -5.55 7.28
CA LEU A 285 -8.83 -6.23 6.50
C LEU A 285 -8.48 -7.58 7.14
N ASP A 286 -8.71 -8.67 6.42
CA ASP A 286 -8.40 -10.03 6.86
C ASP A 286 -7.34 -10.62 5.94
N VAL A 287 -6.15 -10.95 6.44
CA VAL A 287 -5.03 -11.47 5.65
C VAL A 287 -4.42 -12.69 6.30
N THR A 288 -4.29 -13.77 5.54
CA THR A 288 -3.53 -14.97 5.89
C THR A 288 -2.26 -15.04 5.05
N ILE A 289 -1.11 -15.20 5.70
CA ILE A 289 0.19 -15.29 5.05
C ILE A 289 0.83 -16.62 5.42
N LYS A 290 1.03 -17.47 4.42
CA LYS A 290 1.78 -18.72 4.57
C LYS A 290 3.24 -18.49 4.23
N SER A 291 4.13 -18.70 5.19
CA SER A 291 5.57 -18.54 5.02
C SER A 291 6.30 -19.87 4.88
N SER A 292 7.30 -19.89 4.00
CA SER A 292 8.30 -20.95 3.90
C SER A 292 9.68 -20.36 3.66
N GLU A 293 10.71 -20.91 4.32
CA GLU A 293 12.12 -20.51 4.13
C GLU A 293 12.77 -21.15 2.88
N GLN A 294 11.96 -21.46 1.87
CA GLN A 294 12.45 -21.97 0.60
C GLN A 294 12.04 -20.99 -0.49
N PRO A 295 12.97 -20.43 -1.27
CA PRO A 295 12.61 -19.65 -2.45
C PRO A 295 11.93 -20.57 -3.47
N ARG A 296 10.67 -20.28 -3.76
CA ARG A 296 9.90 -20.91 -4.83
C ARG A 296 9.78 -19.92 -5.96
N THR A 297 10.89 -19.73 -6.67
CA THR A 297 10.94 -18.95 -7.91
C THR A 297 11.22 -19.85 -9.10
N ALA A 298 10.71 -19.46 -10.26
CA ALA A 298 10.97 -20.13 -11.52
C ALA A 298 11.15 -19.12 -12.66
N ILE A 299 12.22 -19.29 -13.45
CA ILE A 299 12.51 -18.44 -14.60
C ILE A 299 11.98 -19.11 -15.87
N LEU A 300 11.26 -18.37 -16.69
CA LEU A 300 10.83 -18.81 -18.02
C LEU A 300 12.04 -18.86 -18.97
N GLU A 301 12.49 -20.06 -19.29
CA GLU A 301 13.67 -20.26 -20.14
C GLU A 301 13.31 -20.37 -21.61
N ARG A 302 12.38 -21.27 -21.91
CA ARG A 302 12.01 -21.63 -23.28
C ARG A 302 10.54 -21.98 -23.39
N VAL A 303 9.98 -21.73 -24.56
CA VAL A 303 8.65 -22.17 -24.95
C VAL A 303 8.72 -22.73 -26.37
N TRP A 304 7.91 -23.73 -26.70
CA TRP A 304 7.77 -24.24 -28.07
C TRP A 304 6.44 -24.96 -28.24
N LEU A 305 5.95 -25.01 -29.48
CA LEU A 305 4.78 -25.82 -29.83
C LEU A 305 5.22 -27.24 -30.16
N ASP A 306 4.47 -28.22 -29.66
CA ASP A 306 4.64 -29.65 -29.94
C ASP A 306 3.94 -30.06 -31.26
N ASP A 307 3.90 -29.11 -32.20
CA ASP A 307 3.48 -29.30 -33.59
C ASP A 307 4.27 -28.28 -34.45
N PRO A 308 5.10 -28.74 -35.40
CA PRO A 308 5.85 -27.84 -36.27
C PRO A 308 4.98 -27.10 -37.29
N ARG A 309 3.73 -27.54 -37.53
CA ARG A 309 2.79 -26.90 -38.46
C ARG A 309 1.39 -26.81 -37.86
N PRO A 310 1.19 -25.90 -36.89
CA PRO A 310 -0.10 -25.67 -36.27
C PRO A 310 -1.18 -25.32 -37.31
N ARG A 311 -2.37 -25.92 -37.16
CA ARG A 311 -3.52 -25.70 -38.07
C ARG A 311 -4.62 -24.90 -37.40
N ALA A 312 -5.34 -24.12 -38.19
CA ALA A 312 -6.54 -23.43 -37.74
C ALA A 312 -7.59 -24.45 -37.24
N GLY A 313 -8.31 -24.09 -36.18
CA GLY A 313 -9.36 -24.91 -35.58
C GLY A 313 -8.87 -26.11 -34.76
N HIS A 314 -7.56 -26.27 -34.58
CA HIS A 314 -6.97 -27.37 -33.82
C HIS A 314 -6.29 -26.86 -32.56
N ALA A 315 -6.25 -27.71 -31.53
CA ALA A 315 -5.46 -27.46 -30.33
C ALA A 315 -4.03 -27.96 -30.52
N VAL A 316 -3.04 -27.14 -30.21
CA VAL A 316 -1.62 -27.49 -30.26
C VAL A 316 -1.01 -27.43 -28.87
N PRO A 317 -0.27 -28.46 -28.40
CA PRO A 317 0.36 -28.42 -27.09
C PRO A 317 1.50 -27.40 -27.06
N LEU A 318 1.39 -26.38 -26.21
CA LEU A 318 2.50 -25.50 -25.86
C LEU A 318 3.31 -26.11 -24.72
N LYS A 319 4.59 -26.34 -24.95
CA LYS A 319 5.57 -26.70 -23.92
C LYS A 319 6.22 -25.45 -23.37
N VAL A 320 6.30 -25.37 -22.05
CA VAL A 320 6.90 -24.28 -21.29
C VAL A 320 7.97 -24.86 -20.38
N LEU A 321 9.23 -24.50 -20.61
CA LEU A 321 10.37 -24.87 -19.78
C LEU A 321 10.66 -23.75 -18.78
N LEU A 322 10.58 -24.11 -17.51
CA LEU A 322 10.89 -23.27 -16.37
C LEU A 322 12.12 -23.83 -15.65
N ARG A 323 13.00 -22.94 -15.18
CA ARG A 323 14.12 -23.31 -14.30
C ARG A 323 13.87 -22.79 -12.90
N THR A 324 13.85 -23.69 -11.91
CA THR A 324 13.64 -23.30 -10.50
C THR A 324 14.87 -22.58 -9.94
N TYR A 325 14.74 -21.97 -8.76
CA TYR A 325 15.85 -21.36 -8.03
C TYR A 325 17.09 -22.26 -7.89
N ARG A 326 16.91 -23.58 -7.72
CA ARG A 326 18.00 -24.56 -7.54
C ARG A 326 18.47 -25.21 -8.84
N GLY A 327 17.93 -24.78 -9.98
CA GLY A 327 18.34 -25.24 -11.30
C GLY A 327 17.54 -26.44 -11.84
N ASP A 328 16.51 -26.89 -11.14
CA ASP A 328 15.65 -27.96 -11.66
C ASP A 328 14.85 -27.47 -12.86
N GLU A 329 14.76 -28.32 -13.89
CA GLU A 329 13.98 -28.05 -15.09
C GLU A 329 12.56 -28.60 -14.95
N LEU A 330 11.57 -27.72 -15.08
CA LEU A 330 10.14 -28.05 -15.04
C LEU A 330 9.53 -27.79 -16.41
N VAL A 331 9.02 -28.85 -17.04
CA VAL A 331 8.25 -28.72 -18.29
C VAL A 331 6.77 -28.78 -17.99
N ARG A 332 6.04 -27.73 -18.38
CA ARG A 332 4.58 -27.67 -18.35
C ARG A 332 4.02 -27.72 -19.75
N THR A 333 2.86 -28.35 -19.91
CA THR A 333 2.15 -28.44 -21.19
C THR A 333 0.80 -27.77 -21.04
N LEU A 334 0.45 -26.89 -21.98
CA LEU A 334 -0.84 -26.20 -22.04
C LEU A 334 -1.40 -26.35 -23.46
N PRO A 335 -2.60 -26.91 -23.67
CA PRO A 335 -3.22 -26.93 -25.00
C PRO A 335 -3.63 -25.51 -25.42
N ILE A 336 -3.18 -25.08 -26.59
CA ILE A 336 -3.51 -23.78 -27.18
C ILE A 336 -4.46 -24.01 -28.35
N GLU A 337 -5.70 -23.55 -28.21
CA GLU A 337 -6.69 -23.62 -29.27
C GLU A 337 -6.43 -22.51 -30.29
N ILE A 338 -6.17 -22.89 -31.54
CA ILE A 338 -6.02 -21.93 -32.63
C ILE A 338 -7.39 -21.69 -33.26
N PRO A 339 -7.92 -20.46 -33.30
CA PRO A 339 -9.22 -20.17 -33.89
C PRO A 339 -9.32 -20.67 -35.35
N ALA A 340 -10.49 -21.17 -35.75
CA ALA A 340 -10.72 -21.72 -37.09
C ALA A 340 -10.56 -20.68 -38.21
N ASN A 341 -10.75 -19.40 -37.90
CA ASN A 341 -10.59 -18.28 -38.82
C ASN A 341 -9.17 -17.67 -38.80
N ALA A 342 -8.25 -18.19 -37.98
CA ALA A 342 -6.90 -17.68 -37.90
C ALA A 342 -6.08 -18.11 -39.13
N SER A 343 -5.33 -17.18 -39.72
CA SER A 343 -4.46 -17.48 -40.85
C SER A 343 -3.27 -16.52 -40.91
N GLY A 344 -2.19 -16.97 -41.55
CA GLY A 344 -0.98 -16.17 -41.70
C GLY A 344 -0.08 -16.20 -40.46
N PRO A 345 0.82 -15.22 -40.31
CA PRO A 345 1.74 -15.17 -39.18
C PRO A 345 0.99 -14.82 -37.89
N LEU A 346 1.20 -15.63 -36.86
CA LEU A 346 0.69 -15.42 -35.50
C LEU A 346 1.86 -15.33 -34.52
N SER A 347 1.65 -14.62 -33.41
CA SER A 347 2.60 -14.55 -32.30
C SER A 347 1.97 -15.08 -31.02
N LEU A 348 2.62 -16.05 -30.38
CA LEU A 348 2.23 -16.57 -29.07
C LEU A 348 3.18 -16.02 -28.02
N MET A 349 2.69 -15.08 -27.22
CA MET A 349 3.42 -14.51 -26.10
C MET A 349 3.11 -15.31 -24.84
N VAL A 350 4.15 -15.72 -24.12
CA VAL A 350 4.09 -16.35 -22.80
C VAL A 350 4.84 -15.44 -21.84
N SER A 351 4.16 -14.90 -20.83
CA SER A 351 4.74 -13.88 -19.96
C SER A 351 4.26 -14.01 -18.52
N ASP A 352 5.10 -13.61 -17.57
CA ASP A 352 4.62 -13.29 -16.22
C ASP A 352 3.64 -12.11 -16.24
N GLY A 353 2.84 -12.01 -15.17
CA GLY A 353 1.76 -11.04 -15.04
C GLY A 353 2.22 -9.58 -15.08
N SER A 354 3.36 -9.26 -14.48
CA SER A 354 3.86 -7.87 -14.41
C SER A 354 4.28 -7.35 -15.78
N ARG A 355 5.00 -8.17 -16.55
CA ARG A 355 5.43 -7.83 -17.92
C ARG A 355 4.24 -7.81 -18.88
N LEU A 356 3.27 -8.71 -18.71
CA LEU A 356 2.06 -8.69 -19.52
C LEU A 356 1.24 -7.42 -19.26
N ALA A 357 1.02 -7.05 -17.99
CA ALA A 357 0.30 -5.83 -17.65
C ALA A 357 0.97 -4.57 -18.23
N GLN A 358 2.30 -4.51 -18.20
CA GLN A 358 3.05 -3.42 -18.86
C GLN A 358 2.90 -3.42 -20.38
N PHE A 359 2.86 -4.60 -21.01
CA PHE A 359 2.62 -4.72 -22.45
C PHE A 359 1.21 -4.24 -22.82
N GLU A 360 0.18 -4.71 -22.11
CA GLU A 360 -1.22 -4.29 -22.31
C GLU A 360 -1.40 -2.79 -22.13
N GLN A 361 -0.74 -2.19 -21.13
CA GLN A 361 -0.78 -0.75 -20.90
C GLN A 361 -0.21 0.06 -22.07
N ARG A 362 0.82 -0.46 -22.75
CA ARG A 362 1.47 0.20 -23.89
C ARG A 362 0.67 0.02 -25.19
N GLU A 363 0.15 -1.18 -25.42
CA GLU A 363 -0.55 -1.55 -26.66
C GLU A 363 -2.00 -1.04 -26.68
N ALA A 364 -2.77 -1.33 -25.64
CA ALA A 364 -4.22 -1.10 -25.64
C ALA A 364 -4.63 0.23 -25.01
N ARG A 365 -3.72 0.89 -24.27
CA ARG A 365 -4.01 2.06 -23.43
C ARG A 365 -5.37 1.91 -22.74
N PRO A 366 -5.55 0.86 -21.92
CA PRO A 366 -6.85 0.50 -21.39
C PRO A 366 -7.49 1.72 -20.73
N GLN A 367 -8.81 1.85 -20.93
CA GLN A 367 -9.60 2.91 -20.32
C GLN A 367 -9.32 2.93 -18.82
N GLN A 368 -8.85 4.07 -18.30
CA GLN A 368 -8.67 4.22 -16.87
C GLN A 368 -10.04 4.03 -16.19
N PRO A 369 -10.11 3.31 -15.07
CA PRO A 369 -11.35 3.17 -14.32
C PRO A 369 -11.93 4.55 -14.00
N ARG A 370 -13.20 4.79 -14.36
CA ARG A 370 -13.91 6.08 -14.18
C ARG A 370 -14.87 6.08 -13.00
N SER A 371 -14.83 5.04 -12.18
CA SER A 371 -15.68 4.88 -11.00
C SER A 371 -15.08 3.86 -10.05
N VAL A 372 -15.41 3.94 -8.76
CA VAL A 372 -14.95 2.97 -7.75
C VAL A 372 -15.35 1.52 -8.09
N PRO A 373 -16.57 1.20 -8.57
CA PRO A 373 -16.88 -0.16 -8.99
C PRO A 373 -15.99 -0.67 -10.14
N GLN A 374 -15.60 0.20 -11.09
CA GLN A 374 -14.64 -0.17 -12.13
C GLN A 374 -13.23 -0.38 -11.55
N MET A 375 -12.81 0.43 -10.57
CA MET A 375 -11.53 0.26 -9.88
C MET A 375 -11.48 -1.07 -9.12
N ILE A 376 -12.51 -1.40 -8.33
CA ILE A 376 -12.59 -2.67 -7.59
C ILE A 376 -12.50 -3.86 -8.56
N ARG A 377 -13.26 -3.81 -9.68
CA ARG A 377 -13.16 -4.86 -10.71
C ARG A 377 -11.77 -4.97 -11.34
N ALA A 378 -11.07 -3.86 -11.56
CA ALA A 378 -9.71 -3.87 -12.08
C ALA A 378 -8.72 -4.47 -11.06
N LEU A 379 -8.86 -4.11 -9.79
CA LEU A 379 -8.05 -4.62 -8.68
C LEU A 379 -8.25 -6.13 -8.48
N ASN A 380 -9.50 -6.63 -8.51
CA ASN A 380 -9.82 -8.05 -8.41
C ASN A 380 -9.39 -8.88 -9.64
N LYS A 381 -9.09 -8.22 -10.76
CA LYS A 381 -8.55 -8.84 -11.98
C LYS A 381 -7.02 -8.69 -12.11
N ALA A 382 -6.36 -8.16 -11.08
CA ALA A 382 -4.91 -8.00 -11.10
C ALA A 382 -4.20 -9.34 -11.32
N ARG A 383 -3.14 -9.31 -12.13
CA ARG A 383 -2.37 -10.50 -12.51
C ARG A 383 -1.56 -11.01 -11.31
N ARG A 384 -1.39 -12.32 -11.23
CA ARG A 384 -0.68 -13.01 -10.14
C ARG A 384 0.78 -13.27 -10.52
N ASN A 385 1.60 -13.47 -9.50
CA ASN A 385 3.02 -13.79 -9.65
C ASN A 385 3.28 -15.30 -9.82
N ASP A 386 2.32 -16.16 -9.48
CA ASP A 386 2.41 -17.63 -9.65
C ASP A 386 1.89 -18.14 -11.00
N THR A 387 1.50 -17.23 -11.89
CA THR A 387 0.78 -17.55 -13.13
C THR A 387 1.55 -17.05 -14.35
N LEU A 388 1.76 -17.93 -15.31
CA LEU A 388 2.15 -17.53 -16.66
C LEU A 388 0.89 -17.28 -17.48
N TYR A 389 0.88 -16.16 -18.18
CA TYR A 389 -0.18 -15.76 -19.06
C TYR A 389 0.25 -15.97 -20.51
N VAL A 390 -0.61 -16.61 -21.29
CA VAL A 390 -0.38 -16.91 -22.69
C VAL A 390 -1.35 -16.10 -23.53
N LYS A 391 -0.84 -15.31 -24.47
CA LYS A 391 -1.64 -14.56 -25.45
C LYS A 391 -1.29 -14.96 -26.86
N LEU A 392 -2.29 -15.35 -27.64
CA LEU A 392 -2.19 -15.51 -29.08
C LEU A 392 -2.57 -14.19 -29.74
N LEU A 393 -1.67 -13.65 -30.54
CA LEU A 393 -1.78 -12.35 -31.19
C LEU A 393 -1.74 -12.54 -32.71
N GLY A 394 -2.71 -11.96 -33.41
CA GLY A 394 -2.69 -11.82 -34.87
C GLY A 394 -1.85 -10.62 -35.29
N THR A 395 -1.33 -10.64 -36.51
CA THR A 395 -0.58 -9.51 -37.10
C THR A 395 -1.48 -8.42 -37.69
N GLU A 396 -2.79 -8.66 -37.80
CA GLU A 396 -3.72 -7.65 -38.30
C GLU A 396 -4.03 -6.60 -37.22
N PRO A 397 -4.07 -5.31 -37.58
CA PRO A 397 -4.51 -4.26 -36.68
C PRO A 397 -5.93 -4.53 -36.17
N GLY A 398 -6.13 -4.31 -34.87
CA GLY A 398 -7.45 -4.35 -34.24
C GLY A 398 -7.86 -2.97 -33.75
N ALA A 399 -8.98 -2.88 -33.06
CA ALA A 399 -9.34 -1.69 -32.30
C ALA A 399 -10.10 -2.06 -31.04
N VAL A 400 -9.99 -1.23 -30.00
CA VAL A 400 -10.93 -1.21 -28.88
C VAL A 400 -11.97 -0.13 -29.16
N VAL A 401 -13.25 -0.52 -29.21
CA VAL A 401 -14.39 0.39 -29.40
C VAL A 401 -15.32 0.23 -28.19
N ASN A 402 -15.56 1.31 -27.44
CA ASN A 402 -16.42 1.31 -26.24
C ASN A 402 -16.05 0.23 -25.18
N GLY A 403 -14.78 -0.16 -25.13
CA GLY A 403 -14.28 -1.18 -24.18
C GLY A 403 -14.32 -2.61 -24.69
N GLU A 404 -14.84 -2.86 -25.90
CA GLU A 404 -14.83 -4.18 -26.55
C GLU A 404 -13.69 -4.30 -27.56
N LEU A 405 -13.04 -5.47 -27.60
CA LEU A 405 -11.94 -5.80 -28.50
C LEU A 405 -12.50 -6.27 -29.85
N LEU A 406 -12.22 -5.51 -30.92
CA LEU A 406 -12.53 -5.89 -32.30
C LEU A 406 -11.23 -6.31 -33.01
N SER A 407 -11.15 -7.59 -33.36
CA SER A 407 -10.03 -8.18 -34.12
C SER A 407 -10.27 -8.10 -35.63
N SER A 408 -9.21 -7.94 -36.42
CA SER A 408 -9.26 -8.07 -37.89
C SER A 408 -10.23 -7.12 -38.59
N LEU A 409 -10.18 -5.84 -38.22
CA LEU A 409 -11.01 -4.82 -38.88
C LEU A 409 -10.41 -4.46 -40.25
N PRO A 410 -11.20 -4.47 -41.34
CA PRO A 410 -10.73 -3.99 -42.64
C PRO A 410 -10.19 -2.55 -42.53
N PRO A 411 -9.14 -2.18 -43.29
CA PRO A 411 -8.56 -0.83 -43.24
C PRO A 411 -9.59 0.30 -43.48
N SER A 412 -10.62 0.03 -44.29
CA SER A 412 -11.72 0.97 -44.54
C SER A 412 -12.59 1.20 -43.31
N VAL A 413 -12.85 0.17 -42.50
CA VAL A 413 -13.64 0.27 -41.25
C VAL A 413 -12.82 0.97 -40.17
N LEU A 414 -11.52 0.66 -40.06
CA LEU A 414 -10.59 1.38 -39.18
C LEU A 414 -10.54 2.87 -39.51
N GLY A 415 -10.47 3.23 -40.79
CA GLY A 415 -10.44 4.63 -41.23
C GLY A 415 -11.72 5.41 -40.86
N VAL A 416 -12.90 4.76 -40.90
CA VAL A 416 -14.16 5.38 -40.48
C VAL A 416 -14.23 5.53 -38.96
N LEU A 417 -13.82 4.51 -38.21
CA LEU A 417 -13.79 4.56 -36.74
C LEU A 417 -12.75 5.57 -36.21
N GLU A 418 -11.62 5.72 -36.91
CA GLU A 418 -10.60 6.73 -36.57
C GLU A 418 -11.05 8.16 -36.87
N ALA A 419 -11.92 8.33 -37.88
CA ALA A 419 -12.51 9.61 -38.25
C ALA A 419 -13.63 10.06 -37.29
N ASP A 420 -14.35 9.12 -36.67
CA ASP A 420 -15.43 9.39 -35.70
C ASP A 420 -14.91 9.61 -34.27
N ARG A 421 -14.09 10.65 -34.10
CA ARG A 421 -13.46 10.99 -32.79
C ARG A 421 -14.42 11.58 -31.76
N ASN A 422 -15.68 11.84 -32.13
CA ASN A 422 -16.66 12.53 -31.28
C ASN A 422 -17.71 11.58 -30.66
N GLY A 423 -17.85 10.34 -31.15
CA GLY A 423 -18.94 9.42 -30.74
C GLY A 423 -18.59 8.33 -29.72
N GLY A 424 -17.30 7.99 -29.53
CA GLY A 424 -16.90 6.90 -28.63
C GLY A 424 -15.39 6.79 -28.44
N SER A 425 -14.94 5.97 -27.47
CA SER A 425 -13.51 5.73 -27.27
C SER A 425 -12.99 4.71 -28.28
N PHE A 426 -12.24 5.17 -29.28
CA PHE A 426 -11.51 4.34 -30.24
C PHE A 426 -10.01 4.32 -29.90
N ASN A 427 -9.45 3.13 -29.69
CA ASN A 427 -8.01 2.92 -29.57
C ASN A 427 -7.55 1.88 -30.60
N PRO A 428 -6.73 2.23 -31.61
CA PRO A 428 -6.19 1.26 -32.55
C PRO A 428 -5.18 0.35 -31.83
N LEU A 429 -5.25 -0.94 -32.14
CA LEU A 429 -4.33 -1.96 -31.65
C LEU A 429 -3.39 -2.38 -32.77
N ARG A 430 -2.10 -2.51 -32.45
CA ARG A 430 -1.11 -3.00 -33.42
C ARG A 430 -1.24 -4.50 -33.68
N SER A 431 -1.83 -5.22 -32.73
CA SER A 431 -2.13 -6.64 -32.84
C SER A 431 -3.46 -6.98 -32.18
N ALA A 432 -4.26 -7.82 -32.83
CA ALA A 432 -5.50 -8.33 -32.26
C ALA A 432 -5.23 -9.56 -31.37
N THR A 433 -5.84 -9.61 -30.18
CA THR A 433 -5.79 -10.81 -29.34
C THR A 433 -6.79 -11.84 -29.84
N LEU A 434 -6.29 -13.02 -30.20
CA LEU A 434 -7.05 -14.15 -30.76
C LEU A 434 -7.37 -15.22 -29.71
N GLY A 435 -6.66 -15.22 -28.58
CA GLY A 435 -6.89 -16.13 -27.47
C GLY A 435 -6.02 -15.80 -26.26
N GLU A 436 -6.51 -16.11 -25.07
CA GLU A 436 -5.81 -15.94 -23.80
C GLU A 436 -5.94 -17.21 -22.95
N TRP A 437 -4.84 -17.61 -22.31
CA TRP A 437 -4.82 -18.75 -21.40
C TRP A 437 -3.95 -18.43 -20.18
N GLU A 438 -4.20 -19.17 -19.10
CA GLU A 438 -3.44 -19.07 -17.86
C GLU A 438 -2.84 -20.43 -17.50
N LEU A 439 -1.56 -20.42 -17.11
CA LEU A 439 -0.85 -21.58 -16.59
C LEU A 439 -0.39 -21.26 -15.17
N ARG A 440 -1.18 -21.73 -14.20
CA ARG A 440 -0.84 -21.67 -12.77
C ARG A 440 0.38 -22.54 -12.48
N THR A 441 1.23 -22.06 -11.60
CA THR A 441 2.42 -22.77 -11.13
C THR A 441 2.50 -22.72 -9.60
N GLU A 442 3.39 -23.51 -9.03
CA GLU A 442 3.67 -23.51 -7.58
C GLU A 442 4.78 -22.51 -7.20
N HIS A 443 5.28 -21.74 -8.17
CA HIS A 443 6.45 -20.86 -8.03
C HIS A 443 6.10 -19.44 -8.44
N ALA A 444 6.71 -18.43 -7.84
CA ALA A 444 6.73 -17.09 -8.40
C ALA A 444 7.49 -17.13 -9.75
N VAL A 445 6.79 -16.91 -10.85
CA VAL A 445 7.35 -16.99 -12.21
C VAL A 445 7.90 -15.65 -12.67
N ASN A 446 9.00 -15.69 -13.40
CA ASN A 446 9.63 -14.51 -13.98
C ASN A 446 10.06 -14.79 -15.42
N GLY A 447 9.59 -13.97 -16.37
CA GLY A 447 10.13 -13.93 -17.71
C GLY A 447 9.05 -13.74 -18.78
N SER A 448 9.50 -13.49 -19.99
CA SER A 448 8.63 -13.39 -21.16
C SER A 448 9.33 -14.01 -22.38
N ARG A 449 8.55 -14.72 -23.20
CA ARG A 449 8.98 -15.30 -24.47
C ARG A 449 7.87 -15.15 -25.49
N THR A 450 8.25 -14.87 -26.73
CA THR A 450 7.32 -14.80 -27.85
C THR A 450 7.76 -15.78 -28.93
N LEU A 451 6.84 -16.60 -29.41
CA LEU A 451 7.01 -17.48 -30.55
C LEU A 451 6.24 -16.91 -31.72
N THR A 452 6.84 -16.92 -32.92
CA THR A 452 6.12 -16.60 -34.16
C THR A 452 6.02 -17.84 -35.00
N PHE A 453 4.83 -18.11 -35.53
CA PHE A 453 4.56 -19.26 -36.40
C PHE A 453 3.48 -18.89 -37.42
N THR A 454 3.42 -19.63 -38.52
CA THR A 454 2.44 -19.38 -39.59
C THR A 454 1.40 -20.47 -39.58
N VAL A 455 0.13 -20.08 -39.62
CA VAL A 455 -1.01 -20.99 -39.74
C VAL A 455 -1.54 -20.94 -41.17
N SER A 456 -1.63 -22.10 -41.82
CA SER A 456 -2.35 -22.24 -43.08
C SER A 456 -3.85 -22.31 -42.82
N GLN A 457 -4.66 -21.67 -43.66
CA GLN A 457 -6.10 -21.98 -43.74
C GLN A 457 -6.25 -23.46 -44.09
N ASN A 458 -7.20 -24.14 -43.43
CA ASN A 458 -7.52 -25.53 -43.75
C ASN A 458 -8.03 -25.69 -45.18
#